data_AF-A0A420M755-F1
#
_entry.id   AF-A0A420M755-F1
#
_cell.length_a   1.000
_cell.length_b   1.000
_cell.length_c   1.000
_cell.angle_alpha   90.00
_cell.angle_beta   90.00
_cell.angle_gamma   90.00
#
_symmetry.space_group_name_H-M   'P 1'
#
loop_
_entity.id
_entity.type
_entity.pdbx_description
1 polymer ?
#
loop_
_entity_poly.entity_id
_entity_poly.type
_entity_poly.pdbx_seq_one_letter_code
_entity_poly.pdbx_strand_id
1 'polypeptide(L)'
;MLETIRIYSLLTVLCALIIRSDLLPESDTLATLFLQASETMLRLYLSQDIAAPSSTSLSIRILQAACHHFVGTPNLAWHSIDEAVRLTLQMRLYDERSYEHLEPIEAKLCRNSFWHLYASDRSASLLNSRPLQLDKFHLEVSFTALEHLDKLPPLLDQTRLEHQGVFEDLLMQGFRKDHEVWDLGQAVLSDLRLFLATNNRAGERADMTPGQERALSELYLRFLSIVDDFPTHIASPATFHATDENITEYQRRAFWVQNANIMITYHYLRMKILDRFIDAELPHLLGVSSSPLSLAWKKVEIGHDLFCVLTGVPFEALQSNGEPCATPSTQAELSPNLLATTPSVMVRRNYTEDDVAEAIFDTTDRGLSQNEAAQKRGVPQWTISRRLSGQASRNERIQAHQRIPKSQEETLIRWVLRQESLGYAPSHSQVRACVEAILQQQGDNKPLGKHWTTRFVKRHPKLSTKIGKRQEAARFDGFTPKAVNWYFDIRENEYGWIKPENTVNVDEGGIMVGFGKSS
;
A
#
# COMPACT_ATOMS: atom_id res chain seq x y z
N MET A 1 43.93 14.77 -12.54
CA MET A 1 43.64 15.40 -11.24
C MET A 1 42.13 15.60 -11.07
N LEU A 2 41.45 16.34 -11.94
CA LEU A 2 39.99 16.55 -11.87
C LEU A 2 39.19 15.23 -11.81
N GLU A 3 39.41 14.34 -12.77
CA GLU A 3 38.70 13.04 -12.83
C GLU A 3 38.95 12.18 -11.58
N THR A 4 40.18 12.22 -11.07
CA THR A 4 40.55 11.53 -9.83
C THR A 4 39.76 12.06 -8.63
N ILE A 5 39.66 13.39 -8.47
CA ILE A 5 38.90 14.01 -7.36
C ILE A 5 37.41 13.67 -7.47
N ARG A 6 36.87 13.67 -8.69
CA ARG A 6 35.48 13.28 -8.96
C ARG A 6 35.21 11.84 -8.54
N ILE A 7 36.07 10.90 -8.94
CA ILE A 7 35.94 9.48 -8.55
C ILE A 7 36.00 9.34 -7.02
N TYR A 8 36.91 10.05 -6.36
CA TYR A 8 36.98 10.03 -4.89
C TYR A 8 35.74 10.62 -4.23
N SER A 9 35.17 11.72 -4.74
CA SER A 9 33.90 12.27 -4.25
C SER A 9 32.77 11.25 -4.29
N LEU A 10 32.66 10.51 -5.40
CA LEU A 10 31.64 9.46 -5.57
C LEU A 10 31.91 8.27 -4.64
N LEU A 11 33.17 7.81 -4.58
CA LEU A 11 33.55 6.68 -3.74
C LEU A 11 33.30 6.96 -2.26
N THR A 12 33.67 8.14 -1.76
CA THR A 12 33.49 8.44 -0.34
C THR A 12 32.02 8.58 0.04
N VAL A 13 31.16 9.17 -0.80
CA VAL A 13 29.72 9.19 -0.48
C VAL A 13 29.09 7.81 -0.57
N LEU A 14 29.54 6.96 -1.51
CA LEU A 14 29.10 5.57 -1.59
C LEU A 14 29.49 4.81 -0.31
N CYS A 15 30.72 4.97 0.17
CA CYS A 15 31.15 4.42 1.45
C CYS A 15 30.30 4.94 2.63
N ALA A 16 29.97 6.23 2.65
CA ALA A 16 29.10 6.80 3.68
C ALA A 16 27.71 6.13 3.71
N LEU A 17 27.16 5.81 2.54
CA LEU A 17 25.86 5.13 2.45
C LEU A 17 25.95 3.65 2.86
N ILE A 18 26.96 2.92 2.37
CA ILE A 18 27.11 1.48 2.64
C ILE A 18 27.42 1.22 4.12
N ILE A 19 28.32 2.00 4.73
CA ILE A 19 28.71 1.80 6.14
C ILE A 19 27.52 1.95 7.08
N ARG A 20 26.54 2.78 6.72
CA ARG A 20 25.28 2.95 7.48
C ARG A 20 24.35 1.74 7.37
N SER A 21 24.52 0.88 6.35
CA SER A 21 23.76 -0.35 6.19
C SER A 21 24.32 -1.54 6.98
N ASP A 22 25.53 -1.42 7.54
CA ASP A 22 26.20 -2.45 8.34
C ASP A 22 26.15 -2.16 9.85
N LEU A 23 25.96 -3.21 10.66
CA LEU A 23 25.91 -3.20 12.14
C LEU A 23 27.29 -2.96 12.80
N LEU A 24 28.16 -2.15 12.19
CA LEU A 24 29.48 -1.85 12.75
C LEU A 24 29.36 -0.90 13.96
N PRO A 25 30.14 -1.10 15.03
CA PRO A 25 30.28 -0.10 16.08
C PRO A 25 30.82 1.21 15.47
N GLU A 26 30.23 2.35 15.85
CA GLU A 26 30.62 3.70 15.36
C GLU A 26 30.40 3.95 13.85
N SER A 27 29.57 3.14 13.19
CA SER A 27 29.23 3.29 11.75
C SER A 27 28.75 4.70 11.40
N ASP A 28 27.96 5.34 12.27
CA ASP A 28 27.47 6.70 12.08
C ASP A 28 28.57 7.76 12.03
N THR A 29 29.55 7.66 12.92
CA THR A 29 30.69 8.58 12.97
C THR A 29 31.52 8.45 11.70
N LEU A 30 31.83 7.20 11.33
CA LEU A 30 32.63 6.91 10.14
C LEU A 30 31.91 7.36 8.86
N ALA A 31 30.61 7.07 8.74
CA ALA A 31 29.81 7.51 7.61
C ALA A 31 29.72 9.04 7.51
N THR A 32 29.67 9.74 8.63
CA THR A 32 29.70 11.22 8.66
C THR A 32 31.03 11.76 8.14
N LEU A 33 32.16 11.15 8.50
CA LEU A 33 33.48 11.54 7.98
C LEU A 33 33.55 11.34 6.46
N PHE A 34 33.04 10.22 5.95
CA PHE A 34 33.00 9.94 4.53
C PHE A 34 32.09 10.91 3.74
N LEU A 35 30.93 11.28 4.32
CA LEU A 35 30.05 12.30 3.74
C LEU A 35 30.76 13.65 3.66
N GLN A 36 31.37 14.10 4.77
CA GLN A 36 32.14 15.35 4.81
C GLN A 36 33.31 15.37 3.82
N ALA A 37 34.00 14.23 3.66
CA ALA A 37 35.05 14.09 2.65
C ALA A 37 34.50 14.25 1.23
N SER A 38 33.35 13.62 0.92
CA SER A 38 32.69 13.75 -0.39
C SER A 38 32.35 15.20 -0.71
N GLU A 39 31.67 15.89 0.21
CA GLU A 39 31.29 17.30 0.05
C GLU A 39 32.52 18.20 -0.13
N THR A 40 33.55 17.99 0.68
CA THR A 40 34.79 18.78 0.61
C THR A 40 35.47 18.60 -0.74
N MET A 41 35.53 17.37 -1.24
CA MET A 41 36.09 17.10 -2.57
C MET A 41 35.23 17.69 -3.68
N LEU A 42 33.90 17.61 -3.60
CA LEU A 42 33.01 18.24 -4.59
C LEU A 42 33.25 19.76 -4.68
N ARG A 43 33.43 20.44 -3.53
CA ARG A 43 33.73 21.88 -3.50
C ARG A 43 35.02 22.25 -4.24
N LEU A 44 36.01 21.35 -4.32
CA LEU A 44 37.28 21.61 -5.01
C LEU A 44 37.13 21.74 -6.53
N TYR A 45 36.08 21.15 -7.11
CA TYR A 45 35.85 21.18 -8.55
C TYR A 45 34.43 21.59 -8.94
N LEU A 46 33.69 22.22 -8.02
CA LEU A 46 32.28 22.54 -8.20
C LEU A 46 32.01 23.35 -9.48
N SER A 47 32.85 24.34 -9.79
CA SER A 47 32.69 25.16 -10.99
C SER A 47 32.85 24.35 -12.28
N GLN A 48 33.80 23.41 -12.31
CA GLN A 48 34.02 22.51 -13.45
C GLN A 48 32.89 21.49 -13.58
N ASP A 49 32.39 20.98 -12.45
CA ASP A 49 31.25 20.06 -12.39
C ASP A 49 29.96 20.71 -12.92
N ILE A 50 29.68 21.93 -12.49
CA ILE A 50 28.52 22.72 -12.97
C ILE A 50 28.68 23.09 -14.44
N ALA A 51 29.90 23.39 -14.91
CA ALA A 51 30.13 23.75 -16.31
C ALA A 51 29.90 22.56 -17.28
N ALA A 52 30.20 21.34 -16.84
CA ALA A 52 30.08 20.12 -17.65
C ALA A 52 29.57 18.93 -16.81
N PRO A 53 28.27 18.92 -16.45
CA PRO A 53 27.69 17.89 -15.61
C PRO A 53 27.59 16.54 -16.33
N SER A 54 27.62 15.47 -15.54
CA SER A 54 27.56 14.07 -15.97
C SER A 54 26.69 13.25 -15.02
N SER A 55 26.48 11.97 -15.31
CA SER A 55 25.78 11.04 -14.42
C SER A 55 26.44 10.94 -13.03
N THR A 56 27.76 11.13 -12.96
CA THR A 56 28.50 11.18 -11.69
C THR A 56 28.15 12.42 -10.87
N SER A 57 27.99 13.58 -11.51
CA SER A 57 27.58 14.83 -10.86
C SER A 57 26.21 14.70 -10.20
N LEU A 58 25.28 13.97 -10.84
CA LEU A 58 23.95 13.66 -10.31
C LEU A 58 24.02 12.64 -9.19
N SER A 59 24.76 11.55 -9.40
CA SER A 59 24.90 10.45 -8.44
C SER A 59 25.51 10.90 -7.12
N ILE A 60 26.55 11.76 -7.15
CA ILE A 60 27.14 12.33 -5.93
C ILE A 60 26.07 13.07 -5.11
N ARG A 61 25.27 13.93 -5.73
CA ARG A 61 24.25 14.74 -5.03
C ARG A 61 23.08 13.89 -4.52
N ILE A 62 22.63 12.91 -5.31
CA ILE A 62 21.59 11.95 -4.88
C ILE A 62 22.07 11.17 -3.65
N LEU A 63 23.30 10.66 -3.67
CA LEU A 63 23.86 9.89 -2.55
C LEU A 63 24.14 10.77 -1.33
N GLN A 64 24.60 12.02 -1.53
CA GLN A 64 24.78 12.99 -0.44
C GLN A 64 23.42 13.32 0.20
N ALA A 65 22.38 13.50 -0.61
CA ALA A 65 21.03 13.71 -0.12
C ALA A 65 20.52 12.54 0.71
N ALA A 66 20.68 11.31 0.23
CA ALA A 66 20.33 10.11 0.97
C ALA A 66 21.05 10.06 2.33
N CYS A 67 22.37 10.30 2.34
CA CYS A 67 23.15 10.38 3.59
C CYS A 67 22.65 11.49 4.54
N HIS A 68 22.31 12.67 4.02
CA HIS A 68 21.76 13.76 4.84
C HIS A 68 20.38 13.43 5.43
N HIS A 69 19.55 12.66 4.72
CA HIS A 69 18.30 12.15 5.27
C HIS A 69 18.57 11.22 6.46
N PHE A 70 19.53 10.30 6.36
CA PHE A 70 19.91 9.41 7.47
C PHE A 70 20.49 10.17 8.67
N VAL A 71 21.27 11.23 8.44
CA VAL A 71 21.85 12.07 9.50
C VAL A 71 20.81 12.97 10.18
N GLY A 72 19.60 13.10 9.62
CA GLY A 72 18.58 14.02 10.13
C GLY A 72 18.85 15.48 9.77
N THR A 73 19.48 15.73 8.63
CA THR A 73 19.77 17.08 8.09
C THR A 73 18.98 17.36 6.80
N PRO A 74 17.64 17.37 6.86
CA PRO A 74 16.79 17.34 5.67
C PRO A 74 16.96 18.56 4.77
N ASN A 75 17.26 19.75 5.32
CA ASN A 75 17.49 20.95 4.50
C ASN A 75 18.72 20.79 3.60
N LEU A 76 19.78 20.12 4.08
CA LEU A 76 20.98 19.83 3.29
C LEU A 76 20.71 18.75 2.25
N ALA A 77 19.91 17.74 2.62
CA ALA A 77 19.48 16.72 1.67
C ALA A 77 18.74 17.35 0.49
N TRP A 78 17.76 18.19 0.81
CA TRP A 78 16.94 18.87 -0.18
C TRP A 78 17.71 19.89 -1.01
N HIS A 79 18.69 20.60 -0.43
CA HIS A 79 19.59 21.45 -1.19
C HIS A 79 20.39 20.65 -2.23
N SER A 80 20.89 19.47 -1.84
CA SER A 80 21.62 18.57 -2.74
C SER A 80 20.72 18.06 -3.87
N ILE A 81 19.46 17.71 -3.56
CA ILE A 81 18.45 17.34 -4.57
C ILE A 81 18.15 18.52 -5.52
N ASP A 82 17.97 19.73 -5.01
CA ASP A 82 17.71 20.92 -5.84
C ASP A 82 18.87 21.20 -6.81
N GLU A 83 20.12 21.07 -6.34
CA GLU A 83 21.28 21.16 -7.22
C GLU A 83 21.25 20.07 -8.29
N ALA A 84 20.94 18.82 -7.92
CA ALA A 84 20.87 17.72 -8.87
C ALA A 84 19.78 17.96 -9.92
N VAL A 85 18.57 18.36 -9.50
CA VAL A 85 17.47 18.74 -10.40
C VAL A 85 17.90 19.84 -11.36
N ARG A 86 18.57 20.89 -10.86
CA ARG A 86 19.09 21.97 -11.71
C ARG A 86 20.08 21.46 -12.76
N LEU A 87 20.97 20.53 -12.40
CA LEU A 87 21.88 19.90 -13.36
C LEU A 87 21.13 19.04 -14.38
N THR A 88 20.08 18.30 -13.99
CA THR A 88 19.27 17.54 -14.96
C THR A 88 18.59 18.44 -16.00
N LEU A 89 18.12 19.62 -15.58
CA LEU A 89 17.55 20.63 -16.47
C LEU A 89 18.61 21.20 -17.43
N GLN A 90 19.81 21.49 -16.92
CA GLN A 90 20.94 21.96 -17.74
C GLN A 90 21.36 20.91 -18.77
N MET A 91 21.38 19.63 -18.39
CA MET A 91 21.67 18.49 -19.26
C MET A 91 20.51 18.16 -20.22
N ARG A 92 19.33 18.79 -20.03
CA ARG A 92 18.11 18.54 -20.80
C ARG A 92 17.64 17.08 -20.78
N LEU A 93 17.81 16.40 -19.63
CA LEU A 93 17.46 14.98 -19.48
C LEU A 93 15.96 14.68 -19.61
N TYR A 94 15.10 15.70 -19.68
CA TYR A 94 13.68 15.56 -20.01
C TYR A 94 13.40 15.34 -21.52
N ASP A 95 14.41 15.54 -22.37
CA ASP A 95 14.36 15.39 -23.82
C ASP A 95 15.10 14.12 -24.25
N GLU A 96 14.43 13.17 -24.91
CA GLU A 96 15.05 11.89 -25.31
C GLU A 96 16.26 12.09 -26.23
N ARG A 97 16.28 13.18 -27.01
CA ARG A 97 17.41 13.53 -27.90
C ARG A 97 18.70 13.82 -27.14
N SER A 98 18.61 14.23 -25.87
CA SER A 98 19.78 14.51 -25.03
C SER A 98 20.62 13.24 -24.77
N TYR A 99 20.01 12.06 -24.90
CA TYR A 99 20.68 10.78 -24.68
C TYR A 99 21.36 10.21 -25.93
N GLU A 100 21.01 10.68 -27.14
CA GLU A 100 21.49 10.10 -28.41
C GLU A 100 23.01 10.19 -28.59
N HIS A 101 23.66 11.17 -27.97
CA HIS A 101 25.09 11.41 -28.08
C HIS A 101 25.90 10.85 -26.91
N LEU A 102 25.25 10.24 -25.92
CA LEU A 102 25.89 9.69 -24.74
C LEU A 102 26.30 8.24 -24.98
N GLU A 103 27.41 7.83 -24.38
CA GLU A 103 27.78 6.42 -24.29
C GLU A 103 26.65 5.61 -23.61
N PRO A 104 26.38 4.35 -24.00
CA PRO A 104 25.19 3.62 -23.54
C PRO A 104 25.05 3.51 -22.01
N ILE A 105 26.16 3.32 -21.28
CA ILE A 105 26.16 3.25 -19.82
C ILE A 105 25.84 4.62 -19.21
N GLU A 106 26.46 5.68 -19.73
CA GLU A 106 26.22 7.05 -19.29
C GLU A 106 24.76 7.45 -19.54
N ALA A 107 24.22 7.12 -20.72
CA ALA A 107 22.82 7.34 -21.05
C ALA A 107 21.87 6.64 -20.06
N LYS A 108 22.19 5.40 -19.66
CA LYS A 108 21.40 4.64 -18.69
C LYS A 108 21.47 5.24 -17.28
N LEU A 109 22.66 5.60 -16.81
CA LEU A 109 22.84 6.24 -15.50
C LEU A 109 22.13 7.59 -15.44
N CYS A 110 22.30 8.46 -16.44
CA CYS A 110 21.59 9.74 -16.54
C CYS A 110 20.07 9.57 -16.55
N ARG A 111 19.54 8.58 -17.30
CA ARG A 111 18.11 8.27 -17.35
C ARG A 111 17.58 7.81 -15.99
N ASN A 112 18.28 6.89 -15.34
CA ASN A 112 17.89 6.41 -14.01
C ASN A 112 17.94 7.55 -12.97
N SER A 113 18.99 8.37 -12.97
CA SER A 113 19.10 9.54 -12.09
C SER A 113 17.99 10.56 -12.33
N PHE A 114 17.66 10.83 -13.59
CA PHE A 114 16.60 11.76 -13.96
C PHE A 114 15.24 11.31 -13.43
N TRP A 115 14.86 10.05 -13.65
CA TRP A 115 13.58 9.52 -13.19
C TRP A 115 13.51 9.39 -11.66
N HIS A 116 14.62 9.08 -11.01
CA HIS A 116 14.69 9.15 -9.56
C HIS A 116 14.44 10.57 -9.05
N LEU A 117 15.13 11.57 -9.63
CA LEU A 117 14.96 12.98 -9.25
C LEU A 117 13.56 13.51 -9.59
N TYR A 118 12.93 13.01 -10.65
CA TYR A 118 11.54 13.33 -11.01
C TYR A 118 10.55 12.91 -9.92
N ALA A 119 10.72 11.72 -9.35
CA ALA A 119 9.93 11.25 -8.21
C ALA A 119 10.28 12.02 -6.92
N SER A 120 11.58 12.27 -6.67
CA SER A 120 12.03 13.05 -5.50
C SER A 120 11.53 14.49 -5.49
N ASP A 121 11.41 15.15 -6.64
CA ASP A 121 10.88 16.52 -6.74
C ASP A 121 9.37 16.56 -6.41
N ARG A 122 8.60 15.55 -6.85
CA ARG A 122 7.18 15.38 -6.48
C ARG A 122 7.02 15.12 -4.99
N SER A 123 7.81 14.20 -4.45
CA SER A 123 7.79 13.93 -3.02
C SER A 123 8.13 15.22 -2.25
N ALA A 124 9.19 15.94 -2.62
CA ALA A 124 9.53 17.23 -2.01
C ALA A 124 8.38 18.24 -2.05
N SER A 125 7.69 18.35 -3.19
CA SER A 125 6.58 19.29 -3.36
C SER A 125 5.36 18.96 -2.51
N LEU A 126 4.97 17.68 -2.47
CA LEU A 126 3.79 17.23 -1.73
C LEU A 126 3.99 17.24 -0.22
N LEU A 127 5.21 16.90 0.20
CA LEU A 127 5.57 16.64 1.58
C LEU A 127 6.09 17.89 2.29
N ASN A 128 6.99 18.61 1.64
CA ASN A 128 7.74 19.72 2.23
C ASN A 128 7.25 21.08 1.73
N SER A 129 6.13 21.11 0.98
CA SER A 129 5.57 22.32 0.37
C SER A 129 6.59 23.07 -0.50
N ARG A 130 7.51 22.33 -1.14
CA ARG A 130 8.53 22.92 -2.01
C ARG A 130 7.99 23.16 -3.42
N PRO A 131 8.44 24.20 -4.13
CA PRO A 131 8.06 24.41 -5.52
C PRO A 131 8.50 23.23 -6.40
N LEU A 132 7.60 22.75 -7.25
CA LEU A 132 7.91 21.71 -8.23
C LEU A 132 8.80 22.31 -9.33
N GLN A 133 9.91 21.67 -9.66
CA GLN A 133 10.90 22.13 -10.64
C GLN A 133 10.85 21.31 -11.94
N LEU A 134 10.61 20.00 -11.84
CA LEU A 134 10.47 19.06 -12.95
C LEU A 134 9.00 18.86 -13.31
N ASP A 135 8.37 19.94 -13.75
CA ASP A 135 6.96 19.97 -14.12
C ASP A 135 6.73 20.29 -15.60
N LYS A 136 5.70 19.67 -16.17
CA LYS A 136 5.32 19.83 -17.59
C LYS A 136 4.94 21.27 -17.94
N PHE A 137 4.46 22.04 -16.96
CA PHE A 137 4.07 23.44 -17.16
C PHE A 137 5.26 24.41 -17.18
N HIS A 138 6.41 24.03 -16.61
CA HIS A 138 7.58 24.89 -16.49
C HIS A 138 8.60 24.68 -17.62
N LEU A 139 8.45 23.61 -18.40
CA LEU A 139 9.27 23.33 -19.57
C LEU A 139 8.57 23.82 -20.85
N GLU A 140 9.29 24.56 -21.70
CA GLU A 140 8.79 25.00 -23.01
C GLU A 140 8.53 23.83 -23.97
N VAL A 141 9.16 22.68 -23.73
CA VAL A 141 9.10 21.47 -24.56
C VAL A 141 8.45 20.36 -23.76
N SER A 142 7.59 19.57 -24.42
CA SER A 142 6.99 18.39 -23.81
C SER A 142 8.06 17.40 -23.38
N PHE A 143 7.82 16.78 -22.24
CA PHE A 143 8.64 15.71 -21.70
C PHE A 143 8.61 14.50 -22.65
N THR A 144 9.78 14.11 -23.20
CA THR A 144 9.88 13.00 -24.16
C THR A 144 10.78 11.86 -23.69
N ALA A 145 11.57 12.08 -22.63
CA ALA A 145 12.44 11.07 -22.06
C ALA A 145 11.65 9.79 -21.74
N LEU A 146 12.19 8.65 -22.16
CA LEU A 146 11.59 7.35 -21.93
C LEU A 146 11.99 6.79 -20.56
N GLU A 147 11.07 6.13 -19.87
CA GLU A 147 11.36 5.45 -18.60
C GLU A 147 12.23 4.20 -18.76
N HIS A 148 12.20 3.58 -19.93
CA HIS A 148 12.93 2.35 -20.20
C HIS A 148 13.28 2.19 -21.67
N LEU A 149 14.43 1.56 -21.92
CA LEU A 149 14.90 1.16 -23.24
C LEU A 149 15.48 -0.26 -23.13
N ASP A 150 14.84 -1.23 -23.78
CA ASP A 150 15.23 -2.65 -23.78
C ASP A 150 16.66 -2.90 -24.32
N LYS A 151 17.27 -1.91 -24.97
CA LYS A 151 18.53 -2.05 -25.71
C LYS A 151 19.78 -1.60 -24.94
N LEU A 152 19.65 -1.05 -23.73
CA LEU A 152 20.80 -0.55 -22.98
C LEU A 152 21.49 -1.67 -22.18
N PRO A 153 22.83 -1.65 -22.05
CA PRO A 153 23.57 -2.68 -21.33
C PRO A 153 23.13 -2.74 -19.85
N PRO A 154 23.18 -3.93 -19.21
CA PRO A 154 22.88 -4.06 -17.78
C PRO A 154 23.89 -3.27 -16.93
N LEU A 155 23.42 -2.68 -15.83
CA LEU A 155 24.28 -2.02 -14.84
C LEU A 155 24.74 -2.99 -13.75
N LEU A 156 23.98 -4.05 -13.47
CA LEU A 156 24.35 -5.07 -12.51
C LEU A 156 25.43 -5.99 -13.08
N ASP A 157 26.38 -6.38 -12.21
CA ASP A 157 27.48 -7.27 -12.56
C ASP A 157 26.95 -8.65 -12.99
N GLN A 158 27.05 -8.94 -14.29
CA GLN A 158 26.57 -10.17 -14.91
C GLN A 158 27.42 -11.41 -14.57
N THR A 159 28.58 -11.24 -13.93
CA THR A 159 29.38 -12.37 -13.44
C THR A 159 28.75 -13.04 -12.21
N ARG A 160 27.85 -12.33 -11.51
CA ARG A 160 27.12 -12.83 -10.35
C ARG A 160 25.80 -13.48 -10.76
N LEU A 161 25.59 -14.73 -10.34
CA LEU A 161 24.39 -15.51 -10.67
C LEU A 161 23.10 -14.81 -10.20
N GLU A 162 23.17 -14.09 -9.08
CA GLU A 162 22.04 -13.38 -8.49
C GLU A 162 21.55 -12.20 -9.35
N HIS A 163 22.40 -11.69 -10.23
CA HIS A 163 22.12 -10.53 -11.08
C HIS A 163 21.74 -10.90 -12.52
N GLN A 164 21.89 -12.18 -12.89
CA GLN A 164 21.69 -12.65 -14.25
C GLN A 164 20.21 -12.71 -14.65
N GLY A 165 19.98 -12.85 -15.95
CA GLY A 165 18.65 -13.01 -16.52
C GLY A 165 17.88 -11.68 -16.56
N VAL A 166 16.60 -11.74 -16.23
CA VAL A 166 15.68 -10.59 -16.30
C VAL A 166 15.61 -9.79 -14.99
N PHE A 167 16.47 -10.08 -14.01
CA PHE A 167 16.38 -9.51 -12.67
C PHE A 167 16.45 -7.97 -12.67
N GLU A 168 17.40 -7.39 -13.39
CA GLU A 168 17.51 -5.93 -13.49
C GLU A 168 16.26 -5.30 -14.13
N ASP A 169 15.69 -5.92 -15.17
CA ASP A 169 14.47 -5.43 -15.80
C ASP A 169 13.25 -5.53 -14.88
N LEU A 170 13.17 -6.60 -14.07
CA LEU A 170 12.14 -6.76 -13.03
C LEU A 170 12.29 -5.70 -11.93
N LEU A 171 13.51 -5.37 -11.51
CA LEU A 171 13.74 -4.25 -10.59
C LEU A 171 13.30 -2.92 -11.21
N MET A 172 13.64 -2.67 -12.47
CA MET A 172 13.24 -1.44 -13.15
C MET A 172 11.71 -1.33 -13.32
N GLN A 173 10.97 -2.44 -13.41
CA GLN A 173 9.50 -2.41 -13.34
C GLN A 173 8.98 -1.86 -12.01
N GLY A 174 9.64 -2.18 -10.90
CA GLY A 174 9.31 -1.65 -9.58
C GLY A 174 9.49 -0.13 -9.50
N PHE A 175 10.63 0.37 -9.96
CA PHE A 175 10.89 1.80 -10.02
C PHE A 175 9.86 2.55 -10.88
N ARG A 176 9.46 2.00 -12.02
CA ARG A 176 8.40 2.60 -12.84
C ARG A 176 7.07 2.68 -12.12
N LYS A 177 6.69 1.63 -11.39
CA LYS A 177 5.46 1.64 -10.59
C LYS A 177 5.50 2.65 -9.46
N ASP A 178 6.64 2.84 -8.80
CA ASP A 178 6.83 3.92 -7.82
C ASP A 178 6.59 5.30 -8.46
N HIS A 179 7.20 5.55 -9.62
CA HIS A 179 7.02 6.80 -10.34
C HIS A 179 5.57 7.04 -10.75
N GLU A 180 4.86 6.00 -11.22
CA GLU A 180 3.45 6.07 -11.61
C GLU A 180 2.55 6.44 -10.41
N VAL A 181 2.83 5.89 -9.22
CA VAL A 181 2.14 6.24 -7.97
C VAL A 181 2.34 7.72 -7.64
N TRP A 182 3.59 8.22 -7.69
CA TRP A 182 3.88 9.63 -7.45
C TRP A 182 3.25 10.56 -8.48
N ASP A 183 3.28 10.19 -9.77
CA ASP A 183 2.75 11.02 -10.85
C ASP A 183 1.23 11.16 -10.75
N LEU A 184 0.51 10.05 -10.53
CA LEU A 184 -0.94 10.07 -10.33
C LEU A 184 -1.32 10.84 -9.06
N GLY A 185 -0.62 10.60 -7.95
CA GLY A 185 -0.86 11.31 -6.69
C GLY A 185 -0.64 12.83 -6.82
N GLN A 186 0.43 13.23 -7.51
CA GLN A 186 0.69 14.64 -7.82
C GLN A 186 -0.38 15.21 -8.76
N ALA A 187 -0.78 14.48 -9.80
CA ALA A 187 -1.77 14.95 -10.76
C ALA A 187 -3.12 15.25 -10.08
N VAL A 188 -3.61 14.36 -9.21
CA VAL A 188 -4.83 14.57 -8.42
C VAL A 188 -4.75 15.87 -7.61
N LEU A 189 -3.63 16.10 -6.93
CA LEU A 189 -3.44 17.27 -6.08
C LEU A 189 -3.21 18.57 -6.88
N SER A 190 -2.53 18.49 -8.01
CA SER A 190 -2.32 19.60 -8.94
C SER A 190 -3.64 20.07 -9.56
N ASP A 191 -4.48 19.14 -10.03
CA ASP A 191 -5.77 19.48 -10.63
C ASP A 191 -6.72 20.10 -9.60
N LEU A 192 -6.73 19.58 -8.37
CA LEU A 192 -7.47 20.20 -7.25
C LEU A 192 -6.98 21.63 -7.00
N ARG A 193 -5.65 21.84 -6.91
CA ARG A 193 -5.06 23.18 -6.70
C ARG A 193 -5.40 24.14 -7.84
N LEU A 194 -5.34 23.68 -9.09
CA LEU A 194 -5.67 24.49 -10.27
C LEU A 194 -7.14 24.91 -10.25
N PHE A 195 -8.04 23.99 -9.90
CA PHE A 195 -9.46 24.30 -9.71
C PHE A 195 -9.64 25.38 -8.63
N LEU A 196 -9.10 25.18 -7.44
CA LEU A 196 -9.21 26.13 -6.33
C LEU A 196 -8.65 27.51 -6.69
N ALA A 197 -7.51 27.55 -7.39
CA ALA A 197 -6.90 28.80 -7.84
C ALA A 197 -7.76 29.55 -8.88
N THR A 198 -8.38 28.81 -9.81
CA THR A 198 -9.28 29.39 -10.81
C THR A 198 -10.55 29.93 -10.18
N ASN A 199 -11.12 29.18 -9.23
CA ASN A 199 -12.32 29.58 -8.49
C ASN A 199 -12.06 30.85 -7.67
N ASN A 200 -10.92 30.91 -6.96
CA ASN A 200 -10.51 32.08 -6.20
C ASN A 200 -10.33 33.34 -7.09
N ARG A 201 -9.81 33.18 -8.31
CA ARG A 201 -9.63 34.30 -9.26
C ARG A 201 -10.94 34.82 -9.83
N ALA A 202 -11.93 33.95 -10.00
CA ALA A 202 -13.25 34.33 -10.50
C ALA A 202 -14.04 35.18 -9.49
N GLY A 203 -13.62 35.24 -8.21
CA GLY A 203 -14.31 35.99 -7.16
C GLY A 203 -15.68 35.43 -6.77
N GLU A 204 -16.11 34.37 -7.45
CA GLU A 204 -17.33 33.61 -7.21
C GLU A 204 -16.95 32.27 -6.58
N ARG A 205 -17.74 31.77 -5.62
CA ARG A 205 -17.75 30.34 -5.30
C ARG A 205 -18.49 29.65 -6.44
N ALA A 206 -17.87 29.54 -7.61
CA ALA A 206 -18.42 28.73 -8.68
C ALA A 206 -18.32 27.26 -8.24
N ASP A 207 -19.45 26.56 -8.29
CA ASP A 207 -19.45 25.11 -8.13
C ASP A 207 -18.63 24.49 -9.27
N MET A 208 -17.99 23.35 -9.01
CA MET A 208 -17.29 22.62 -10.05
C MET A 208 -18.24 22.29 -11.20
N THR A 209 -17.77 22.47 -12.43
CA THR A 209 -18.54 21.98 -13.57
C THR A 209 -18.60 20.44 -13.52
N PRO A 210 -19.67 19.80 -14.00
CA PRO A 210 -19.76 18.33 -14.04
C PRO A 210 -18.59 17.65 -14.78
N GLY A 211 -17.97 18.36 -15.74
CA GLY A 211 -16.77 17.89 -16.43
C GLY A 211 -15.52 17.88 -15.54
N GLN A 212 -15.33 18.92 -14.71
CA GLN A 212 -14.24 18.98 -13.74
C GLN A 212 -14.41 17.93 -12.63
N GLU A 213 -15.64 17.74 -12.14
CA GLU A 213 -15.95 16.70 -11.14
C GLU A 213 -15.60 15.32 -11.67
N ARG A 214 -16.07 15.01 -12.88
CA ARG A 214 -15.77 13.75 -13.55
C ARG A 214 -14.26 13.55 -13.73
N ALA A 215 -13.54 14.58 -14.19
CA ALA A 215 -12.10 14.48 -14.43
C ALA A 215 -11.32 14.18 -13.13
N LEU A 216 -11.61 14.90 -12.04
CA LEU A 216 -10.95 14.64 -10.75
C LEU A 216 -11.31 13.27 -10.17
N SER A 217 -12.58 12.87 -10.24
CA SER A 217 -13.00 11.54 -9.77
C SER A 217 -12.39 10.41 -10.61
N GLU A 218 -12.32 10.55 -11.94
CA GLU A 218 -11.67 9.57 -12.82
C GLU A 218 -10.17 9.47 -12.52
N LEU A 219 -9.49 10.60 -12.30
CA LEU A 219 -8.07 10.62 -11.97
C LEU A 219 -7.80 9.98 -10.60
N TYR A 220 -8.65 10.25 -9.60
CA TYR A 220 -8.56 9.58 -8.30
C TYR A 220 -8.85 8.08 -8.38
N LEU A 221 -9.82 7.65 -9.20
CA LEU A 221 -10.08 6.23 -9.43
C LEU A 221 -8.87 5.52 -10.06
N ARG A 222 -8.20 6.15 -11.04
CA ARG A 222 -6.95 5.63 -11.61
C ARG A 222 -5.86 5.50 -10.56
N PHE A 223 -5.72 6.50 -9.68
CA PHE A 223 -4.79 6.43 -8.56
C PHE A 223 -5.13 5.24 -7.63
N LEU A 224 -6.40 5.03 -7.28
CA LEU A 224 -6.80 3.92 -6.41
C LEU A 224 -6.58 2.54 -7.03
N SER A 225 -6.78 2.40 -8.34
CA SER A 225 -6.62 1.13 -9.05
C SER A 225 -5.18 0.83 -9.46
N ILE A 226 -4.22 1.73 -9.21
CA ILE A 226 -2.85 1.56 -9.68
C ILE A 226 -2.19 0.28 -9.14
N VAL A 227 -2.53 -0.09 -7.91
CA VAL A 227 -2.02 -1.28 -7.21
C VAL A 227 -2.58 -2.58 -7.79
N ASP A 228 -3.72 -2.53 -8.48
CA ASP A 228 -4.34 -3.70 -9.10
C ASP A 228 -3.52 -4.18 -10.32
N ASP A 229 -2.81 -3.25 -10.97
CA ASP A 229 -1.98 -3.49 -12.16
C ASP A 229 -0.50 -3.76 -11.82
N PHE A 230 -0.17 -4.00 -10.55
CA PHE A 230 1.21 -4.27 -10.16
C PHE A 230 1.68 -5.66 -10.63
N PRO A 231 2.90 -5.76 -11.19
CA PRO A 231 3.52 -7.04 -11.49
C PRO A 231 3.59 -7.95 -10.26
N THR A 232 3.45 -9.26 -10.46
CA THR A 232 3.32 -10.23 -9.36
C THR A 232 4.51 -10.23 -8.40
N HIS A 233 5.74 -9.97 -8.90
CA HIS A 233 6.93 -9.90 -8.06
C HIS A 233 6.94 -8.69 -7.13
N ILE A 234 6.24 -7.60 -7.47
CA ILE A 234 6.05 -6.43 -6.63
C ILE A 234 4.80 -6.59 -5.76
N ALA A 235 3.67 -7.03 -6.32
CA ALA A 235 2.41 -7.17 -5.59
C ALA A 235 2.45 -8.27 -4.52
N SER A 236 3.25 -9.33 -4.74
CA SER A 236 3.36 -10.46 -3.82
C SER A 236 4.79 -11.03 -3.82
N PRO A 237 5.77 -10.31 -3.27
CA PRO A 237 7.18 -10.72 -3.31
C PRO A 237 7.43 -12.11 -2.69
N ALA A 238 6.64 -12.50 -1.68
CA ALA A 238 6.70 -13.83 -1.06
C ALA A 238 6.56 -15.00 -2.07
N THR A 239 5.85 -14.77 -3.17
CA THR A 239 5.58 -15.80 -4.20
C THR A 239 6.69 -15.90 -5.25
N PHE A 240 7.68 -15.00 -5.22
CA PHE A 240 8.77 -15.01 -6.18
C PHE A 240 9.74 -16.17 -5.91
N HIS A 241 10.08 -16.91 -6.97
CA HIS A 241 11.03 -18.01 -6.95
C HIS A 241 11.93 -17.97 -8.19
N ALA A 242 13.24 -18.09 -7.96
CA ALA A 242 14.26 -18.26 -8.99
C ALA A 242 14.69 -19.73 -9.08
N THR A 243 15.69 -20.01 -9.92
CA THR A 243 16.21 -21.38 -10.15
C THR A 243 16.95 -21.96 -8.94
N ASP A 244 17.51 -21.11 -8.09
CA ASP A 244 18.25 -21.47 -6.88
C ASP A 244 17.68 -20.73 -5.66
N GLU A 245 17.75 -21.34 -4.48
CA GLU A 245 17.19 -20.78 -3.25
C GLU A 245 17.95 -19.53 -2.77
N ASN A 246 19.27 -19.50 -2.89
CA ASN A 246 20.08 -18.33 -2.51
C ASN A 246 19.80 -17.15 -3.45
N ILE A 247 19.68 -17.42 -4.76
CA ILE A 247 19.28 -16.42 -5.76
C ILE A 247 17.87 -15.91 -5.44
N THR A 248 16.96 -16.82 -5.09
CA THR A 248 15.59 -16.47 -4.73
C THR A 248 15.56 -15.54 -3.53
N GLU A 249 16.29 -15.86 -2.47
CA GLU A 249 16.35 -15.04 -1.25
C GLU A 249 16.89 -13.63 -1.56
N TYR A 250 18.00 -13.55 -2.30
CA TYR A 250 18.61 -12.27 -2.70
C TYR A 250 17.62 -11.40 -3.50
N GLN A 251 17.04 -11.94 -4.57
CA GLN A 251 16.16 -11.19 -5.46
C GLN A 251 14.84 -10.83 -4.76
N ARG A 252 14.28 -11.75 -3.97
CA ARG A 252 13.06 -11.53 -3.18
C ARG A 252 13.25 -10.41 -2.16
N ARG A 253 14.41 -10.30 -1.51
CA ARG A 253 14.70 -9.19 -0.60
C ARG A 253 14.60 -7.84 -1.31
N ALA A 254 15.15 -7.72 -2.52
CA ALA A 254 15.05 -6.49 -3.30
C ALA A 254 13.60 -6.15 -3.67
N PHE A 255 12.78 -7.14 -4.04
CA PHE A 255 11.36 -6.92 -4.32
C PHE A 255 10.54 -6.58 -3.08
N TRP A 256 10.88 -7.12 -1.91
CA TRP A 256 10.27 -6.69 -0.65
C TRP A 256 10.56 -5.24 -0.32
N VAL A 257 11.80 -4.78 -0.54
CA VAL A 257 12.16 -3.36 -0.40
C VAL A 257 11.31 -2.50 -1.33
N GLN A 258 11.21 -2.85 -2.61
CA GLN A 258 10.38 -2.09 -3.55
C GLN A 258 8.90 -2.08 -3.17
N ASN A 259 8.35 -3.25 -2.80
CA ASN A 259 6.96 -3.36 -2.35
C ASN A 259 6.69 -2.46 -1.14
N ALA A 260 7.56 -2.52 -0.12
CA ALA A 260 7.43 -1.71 1.08
C ALA A 260 7.37 -0.21 0.72
N ASN A 261 8.35 0.25 -0.05
CA ASN A 261 8.48 1.67 -0.42
C ASN A 261 7.24 2.16 -1.19
N ILE A 262 6.79 1.39 -2.19
CA ILE A 262 5.67 1.77 -3.05
C ILE A 262 4.35 1.74 -2.27
N MET A 263 4.12 0.70 -1.46
CA MET A 263 2.85 0.54 -0.75
C MET A 263 2.71 1.56 0.39
N ILE A 264 3.79 1.84 1.13
CA ILE A 264 3.80 2.90 2.14
C ILE A 264 3.51 4.26 1.48
N THR A 265 4.20 4.56 0.37
CA THR A 265 3.97 5.77 -0.43
C THR A 265 2.53 5.88 -0.92
N TYR A 266 1.97 4.81 -1.46
CA TYR A 266 0.59 4.76 -1.95
C TYR A 266 -0.43 5.10 -0.85
N HIS A 267 -0.34 4.44 0.32
CA HIS A 267 -1.26 4.71 1.42
C HIS A 267 -1.06 6.10 2.04
N TYR A 268 0.19 6.58 2.09
CA TYR A 268 0.48 7.96 2.47
C TYR A 268 -0.23 8.96 1.55
N LEU A 269 -0.05 8.82 0.23
CA LEU A 269 -0.67 9.69 -0.76
C LEU A 269 -2.19 9.60 -0.70
N ARG A 270 -2.75 8.40 -0.47
CA ARG A 270 -4.19 8.21 -0.28
C ARG A 270 -4.73 9.01 0.90
N MET A 271 -4.02 9.03 2.03
CA MET A 271 -4.36 9.87 3.18
C MET A 271 -4.23 11.37 2.84
N LYS A 272 -3.12 11.75 2.22
CA LYS A 272 -2.83 13.15 1.88
C LYS A 272 -3.86 13.73 0.91
N ILE A 273 -4.26 12.97 -0.10
CA ILE A 273 -5.33 13.32 -1.04
C ILE A 273 -6.64 13.49 -0.29
N LEU A 274 -7.01 12.54 0.57
CA LEU A 274 -8.22 12.64 1.38
C LEU A 274 -8.23 13.92 2.22
N ASP A 275 -7.14 14.22 2.94
CA ASP A 275 -7.04 15.43 3.76
C ASP A 275 -7.21 16.69 2.92
N ARG A 276 -6.56 16.78 1.75
CA ARG A 276 -6.67 17.95 0.88
C ARG A 276 -8.07 18.16 0.30
N PHE A 277 -8.79 17.08 -0.01
CA PHE A 277 -10.18 17.18 -0.46
C PHE A 277 -11.13 17.51 0.70
N ILE A 278 -10.84 17.07 1.93
CA ILE A 278 -11.57 17.48 3.13
C ILE A 278 -11.37 18.98 3.38
N ASP A 279 -10.13 19.47 3.35
CA ASP A 279 -9.79 20.89 3.53
C ASP A 279 -10.45 21.77 2.47
N ALA A 280 -10.60 21.23 1.25
CA ALA A 280 -11.28 21.90 0.14
C ALA A 280 -12.82 21.80 0.20
N GLU A 281 -13.40 21.15 1.22
CA GLU A 281 -14.84 20.88 1.36
C GLU A 281 -15.45 20.00 0.23
N LEU A 282 -14.62 19.17 -0.43
CA LEU A 282 -15.00 18.32 -1.56
C LEU A 282 -14.84 16.79 -1.35
N PRO A 283 -15.06 16.20 -0.15
CA PRO A 283 -14.83 14.76 0.05
C PRO A 283 -15.76 13.84 -0.76
N HIS A 284 -16.89 14.37 -1.24
CA HIS A 284 -17.86 13.64 -2.07
C HIS A 284 -17.27 13.23 -3.43
N LEU A 285 -16.29 13.96 -3.96
CA LEU A 285 -15.58 13.61 -5.20
C LEU A 285 -14.73 12.34 -5.06
N LEU A 286 -14.35 12.02 -3.80
CA LEU A 286 -13.66 10.78 -3.44
C LEU A 286 -14.65 9.65 -3.07
N GLY A 287 -15.96 9.88 -3.24
CA GLY A 287 -17.01 8.94 -2.86
C GLY A 287 -17.27 8.87 -1.35
N VAL A 288 -16.85 9.89 -0.58
CA VAL A 288 -17.01 9.93 0.88
C VAL A 288 -18.00 11.02 1.27
N SER A 289 -18.95 10.72 2.16
CA SER A 289 -19.88 11.73 2.65
C SER A 289 -19.16 12.77 3.54
N SER A 290 -19.61 14.03 3.51
CA SER A 290 -19.04 15.11 4.34
C SER A 290 -19.38 14.99 5.84
N SER A 291 -19.99 13.89 6.29
CA SER A 291 -20.29 13.71 7.71
C SER A 291 -19.00 13.45 8.50
N PRO A 292 -18.78 14.09 9.67
CA PRO A 292 -17.53 13.93 10.43
C PRO A 292 -17.17 12.48 10.72
N LEU A 293 -18.19 11.65 10.99
CA LEU A 293 -18.02 10.22 11.23
C LEU A 293 -17.52 9.49 9.97
N SER A 294 -18.09 9.75 8.79
CA SER A 294 -17.66 9.13 7.52
C SER A 294 -16.23 9.51 7.15
N LEU A 295 -15.83 10.75 7.40
CA LEU A 295 -14.45 11.21 7.17
C LEU A 295 -13.48 10.50 8.12
N ALA A 296 -13.81 10.44 9.41
CA ALA A 296 -13.01 9.71 10.40
C ALA A 296 -12.87 8.22 10.06
N TRP A 297 -13.97 7.56 9.67
CA TRP A 297 -13.93 6.17 9.21
C TRP A 297 -13.00 5.97 8.03
N LYS A 298 -13.02 6.89 7.04
CA LYS A 298 -12.15 6.76 5.87
C LYS A 298 -10.67 6.91 6.23
N LYS A 299 -10.32 7.82 7.14
CA LYS A 299 -8.96 7.96 7.65
C LYS A 299 -8.51 6.68 8.38
N VAL A 300 -9.37 6.13 9.24
CA VAL A 300 -9.08 4.87 9.96
C VAL A 300 -8.91 3.70 9.00
N GLU A 301 -9.72 3.61 7.94
CA GLU A 301 -9.58 2.60 6.88
C GLU A 301 -8.19 2.67 6.23
N ILE A 302 -7.78 3.87 5.77
CA ILE A 302 -6.47 4.06 5.14
C ILE A 302 -5.33 3.75 6.12
N GLY A 303 -5.45 4.19 7.38
CA GLY A 303 -4.45 3.93 8.42
C GLY A 303 -4.34 2.45 8.76
N HIS A 304 -5.45 1.71 8.78
CA HIS A 304 -5.44 0.26 8.98
C HIS A 304 -4.81 -0.47 7.78
N ASP A 305 -5.13 -0.07 6.56
CA ASP A 305 -4.52 -0.66 5.36
C ASP A 305 -2.99 -0.47 5.38
N LEU A 306 -2.52 0.71 5.76
CA LEU A 306 -1.08 0.98 5.96
C LEU A 306 -0.49 0.11 7.07
N PHE A 307 -1.17 -0.05 8.20
CA PHE A 307 -0.73 -0.93 9.27
C PHE A 307 -0.61 -2.40 8.82
N CYS A 308 -1.54 -2.88 8.00
CA CYS A 308 -1.45 -4.22 7.40
C CYS A 308 -0.23 -4.37 6.48
N VAL A 309 0.12 -3.33 5.72
CA VAL A 309 1.36 -3.32 4.93
C VAL A 309 2.58 -3.39 5.85
N LEU A 310 2.66 -2.51 6.85
CA LEU A 310 3.80 -2.45 7.78
C LEU A 310 4.01 -3.76 8.57
N THR A 311 2.94 -4.48 8.89
CA THR A 311 3.02 -5.76 9.61
C THR A 311 3.22 -6.97 8.70
N GLY A 312 2.95 -6.84 7.39
CA GLY A 312 3.11 -7.91 6.41
C GLY A 312 4.47 -7.93 5.70
N VAL A 313 5.24 -6.86 5.80
CA VAL A 313 6.56 -6.71 5.15
C VAL A 313 7.67 -7.17 6.10
N PRO A 314 8.71 -7.88 5.60
CA PRO A 314 9.89 -8.20 6.41
C PRO A 314 10.56 -6.96 6.98
N PHE A 315 11.02 -7.04 8.23
CA PHE A 315 11.60 -5.91 8.94
C PHE A 315 12.80 -5.30 8.20
N GLU A 316 13.65 -6.12 7.58
CA GLU A 316 14.81 -5.69 6.82
C GLU A 316 14.43 -4.85 5.59
N ALA A 317 13.25 -5.07 5.02
CA ALA A 317 12.74 -4.26 3.92
C ALA A 317 12.23 -2.90 4.40
N LEU A 318 11.67 -2.82 5.62
CA LEU A 318 11.29 -1.55 6.23
C LEU A 318 12.49 -0.70 6.62
N GLN A 319 13.59 -1.32 7.08
CA GLN A 319 14.84 -0.60 7.42
C GLN A 319 15.39 0.23 6.26
N SER A 320 15.16 -0.21 5.02
CA SER A 320 15.60 0.51 3.82
C SER A 320 14.89 1.87 3.60
N ASN A 321 13.77 2.14 4.29
CA ASN A 321 13.05 3.42 4.26
C ASN A 321 13.57 4.44 5.30
N GLY A 322 14.48 4.05 6.21
CA GLY A 322 14.93 4.82 7.38
C GLY A 322 13.86 4.89 8.49
N GLU A 323 14.15 4.86 9.79
CA GLU A 323 15.38 4.94 10.59
C GLU A 323 16.03 3.58 10.94
N PRO A 324 17.36 3.53 11.12
CA PRO A 324 18.06 2.47 11.84
C PRO A 324 18.06 2.76 13.35
N CYS A 325 16.95 2.49 14.05
CA CYS A 325 16.91 2.39 15.51
C CYS A 325 15.72 1.55 16.00
N ALA A 326 15.63 0.31 15.51
CA ALA A 326 14.88 -0.74 16.19
C ALA A 326 15.80 -1.94 16.33
N THR A 327 16.32 -2.14 17.55
CA THR A 327 16.94 -3.41 17.92
C THR A 327 15.87 -4.51 17.87
N PRO A 328 16.23 -5.74 17.50
CA PRO A 328 15.26 -6.82 17.39
C PRO A 328 14.75 -7.20 18.77
N SER A 329 13.48 -6.91 19.06
CA SER A 329 12.77 -7.56 20.15
C SER A 329 12.28 -8.94 19.65
N THR A 330 13.12 -9.93 19.96
CA THR A 330 12.79 -11.33 20.27
C THR A 330 11.77 -12.02 19.35
N GLN A 331 12.30 -12.83 18.42
CA GLN A 331 11.61 -14.04 17.94
C GLN A 331 11.19 -14.88 19.16
N ALA A 332 9.89 -15.02 19.39
CA ALA A 332 9.36 -16.05 20.26
C ALA A 332 9.17 -17.33 19.44
N GLU A 333 10.07 -18.29 19.65
CA GLU A 333 9.96 -19.68 19.24
C GLU A 333 8.60 -20.26 19.68
N LEU A 334 7.91 -20.95 18.77
CA LEU A 334 6.91 -21.94 19.14
C LEU A 334 7.09 -23.18 18.26
N SER A 335 7.77 -24.18 18.82
CA SER A 335 7.76 -25.57 18.35
C SER A 335 6.57 -26.35 18.94
N PRO A 336 6.19 -27.50 18.35
CA PRO A 336 4.83 -28.03 18.37
C PRO A 336 4.62 -29.21 19.34
N ASN A 337 3.38 -29.35 19.86
CA ASN A 337 2.62 -30.60 20.06
C ASN A 337 1.56 -30.43 21.18
N LEU A 338 0.30 -30.82 20.92
CA LEU A 338 -0.32 -32.04 21.48
C LEU A 338 -1.82 -32.16 21.12
N LEU A 339 -2.22 -33.42 20.95
CA LEU A 339 -3.50 -33.95 20.50
C LEU A 339 -4.66 -33.84 21.52
N ALA A 340 -5.85 -33.71 20.94
CA ALA A 340 -7.16 -34.32 21.26
C ALA A 340 -7.69 -34.42 22.70
N THR A 341 -8.91 -33.91 22.92
CA THR A 341 -10.04 -34.70 23.45
C THR A 341 -11.40 -34.03 23.21
N THR A 342 -12.36 -34.81 22.72
CA THR A 342 -13.79 -34.50 22.55
C THR A 342 -14.61 -34.68 23.83
N PRO A 343 -15.81 -34.07 23.91
CA PRO A 343 -16.96 -34.76 24.48
C PRO A 343 -18.19 -34.82 23.55
N SER A 344 -18.87 -35.97 23.61
CA SER A 344 -20.08 -36.35 22.85
C SER A 344 -21.36 -35.65 23.33
N VAL A 345 -22.23 -35.27 22.38
CA VAL A 345 -23.68 -35.10 22.62
C VAL A 345 -24.51 -35.59 21.40
N MET A 346 -25.40 -36.54 21.70
CA MET A 346 -26.57 -37.12 21.00
C MET A 346 -26.90 -36.80 19.52
N VAL A 347 -27.00 -37.87 18.74
CA VAL A 347 -27.38 -37.93 17.31
C VAL A 347 -28.88 -37.72 17.09
N ARG A 348 -29.25 -36.72 16.27
CA ARG A 348 -30.48 -36.73 15.45
C ARG A 348 -30.06 -36.91 13.99
N ARG A 349 -30.65 -37.87 13.27
CA ARG A 349 -30.39 -38.08 11.83
C ARG A 349 -30.82 -36.85 11.02
N ASN A 350 -29.86 -36.09 10.53
CA ASN A 350 -30.04 -35.06 9.50
C ASN A 350 -29.59 -35.65 8.16
N TYR A 351 -30.47 -35.63 7.14
CA TYR A 351 -30.09 -35.90 5.74
C TYR A 351 -29.87 -34.58 5.01
N THR A 352 -28.92 -34.54 4.08
CA THR A 352 -28.54 -33.35 3.31
C THR A 352 -29.26 -33.30 1.94
N GLU A 353 -29.19 -32.17 1.24
CA GLU A 353 -29.75 -32.07 -0.12
C GLU A 353 -28.98 -32.95 -1.13
N ASP A 354 -27.69 -33.19 -0.89
CA ASP A 354 -26.88 -34.11 -1.70
C ASP A 354 -27.36 -35.55 -1.52
N ASP A 355 -27.75 -35.95 -0.30
CA ASP A 355 -28.36 -37.26 -0.04
C ASP A 355 -29.70 -37.41 -0.79
N VAL A 356 -30.46 -36.32 -0.91
CA VAL A 356 -31.72 -36.29 -1.66
C VAL A 356 -31.46 -36.37 -3.17
N ALA A 357 -30.45 -35.68 -3.68
CA ALA A 357 -30.05 -35.73 -5.09
C ALA A 357 -29.54 -37.11 -5.50
N GLU A 358 -28.68 -37.72 -4.68
CA GLU A 358 -28.19 -39.09 -4.86
C GLU A 358 -29.32 -40.12 -4.74
N ALA A 359 -30.31 -39.91 -3.87
CA ALA A 359 -31.48 -40.79 -3.78
C ALA A 359 -32.40 -40.69 -5.00
N ILE A 360 -32.54 -39.50 -5.59
CA ILE A 360 -33.27 -39.29 -6.86
C ILE A 360 -32.52 -39.98 -8.01
N PHE A 361 -31.19 -39.85 -8.06
CA PHE A 361 -30.35 -40.49 -9.07
C PHE A 361 -30.38 -42.03 -8.95
N ASP A 362 -30.31 -42.55 -7.71
CA ASP A 362 -30.47 -43.98 -7.41
C ASP A 362 -31.84 -44.51 -7.92
N THR A 363 -32.89 -43.68 -7.89
CA THR A 363 -34.24 -44.05 -8.35
C THR A 363 -34.41 -43.95 -9.86
N THR A 364 -33.79 -42.96 -10.52
CA THR A 364 -34.04 -42.61 -11.94
C THR A 364 -33.07 -43.29 -12.89
N ASP A 365 -31.78 -43.32 -12.55
CA ASP A 365 -30.71 -43.83 -13.42
C ASP A 365 -30.27 -45.25 -13.02
N ARG A 366 -30.33 -45.58 -11.72
CA ARG A 366 -29.90 -46.90 -11.21
C ARG A 366 -31.06 -47.87 -10.96
N GLY A 367 -32.29 -47.45 -11.27
CA GLY A 367 -33.49 -48.31 -11.26
C GLY A 367 -33.95 -48.82 -9.90
N LEU A 368 -33.47 -48.23 -8.78
CA LEU A 368 -33.90 -48.63 -7.45
C LEU A 368 -35.33 -48.14 -7.16
N SER A 369 -36.08 -48.89 -6.35
CA SER A 369 -37.37 -48.40 -5.88
C SER A 369 -37.18 -47.22 -4.92
N GLN A 370 -38.16 -46.31 -4.84
CA GLN A 370 -38.08 -45.13 -3.98
C GLN A 370 -37.88 -45.50 -2.48
N ASN A 371 -38.38 -46.67 -2.06
CA ASN A 371 -38.19 -47.17 -0.69
C ASN A 371 -36.76 -47.67 -0.45
N GLU A 372 -36.17 -48.37 -1.43
CA GLU A 372 -34.77 -48.83 -1.35
C GLU A 372 -33.80 -47.66 -1.38
N ALA A 373 -34.04 -46.67 -2.25
CA ALA A 373 -33.24 -45.44 -2.32
C ALA A 373 -33.34 -44.62 -1.02
N ALA A 374 -34.54 -44.52 -0.44
CA ALA A 374 -34.79 -43.87 0.85
C ALA A 374 -34.02 -44.55 2.00
N GLN A 375 -34.06 -45.87 2.06
CA GLN A 375 -33.39 -46.65 3.10
C GLN A 375 -31.87 -46.59 2.96
N LYS A 376 -31.36 -46.68 1.72
CA LYS A 376 -29.93 -46.61 1.41
C LYS A 376 -29.31 -45.26 1.75
N ARG A 377 -30.03 -44.15 1.52
CA ARG A 377 -29.51 -42.78 1.72
C ARG A 377 -30.01 -42.12 3.00
N GLY A 378 -30.86 -42.78 3.78
CA GLY A 378 -31.41 -42.24 5.02
C GLY A 378 -32.35 -41.03 4.81
N VAL A 379 -32.90 -40.88 3.60
CA VAL A 379 -33.84 -39.82 3.22
C VAL A 379 -35.27 -40.37 3.29
N PRO A 380 -36.25 -39.67 3.87
CA PRO A 380 -37.64 -40.11 3.84
C PRO A 380 -38.17 -40.26 2.41
N GLN A 381 -38.79 -41.40 2.09
CA GLN A 381 -39.28 -41.68 0.73
C GLN A 381 -40.24 -40.62 0.19
N TRP A 382 -41.09 -40.02 1.05
CA TRP A 382 -41.99 -38.95 0.64
C TRP A 382 -41.25 -37.69 0.14
N THR A 383 -40.02 -37.43 0.62
CA THR A 383 -39.17 -36.34 0.14
C THR A 383 -38.74 -36.62 -1.31
N ILE A 384 -38.32 -37.85 -1.61
CA ILE A 384 -37.93 -38.28 -2.98
C ILE A 384 -39.13 -38.18 -3.93
N SER A 385 -40.30 -38.66 -3.50
CA SER A 385 -41.54 -38.61 -4.30
C SER A 385 -41.96 -37.17 -4.67
N ARG A 386 -41.87 -36.22 -3.73
CA ARG A 386 -42.16 -34.80 -4.01
C ARG A 386 -41.19 -34.19 -5.03
N ARG A 387 -39.92 -34.57 -4.99
CA ARG A 387 -38.89 -34.08 -5.91
C ARG A 387 -39.06 -34.60 -7.32
N LEU A 388 -39.36 -35.89 -7.46
CA LEU A 388 -39.69 -36.50 -8.76
C LEU A 388 -40.98 -35.91 -9.37
N SER A 389 -41.89 -35.41 -8.54
CA SER A 389 -43.11 -34.70 -8.96
C SER A 389 -42.88 -33.23 -9.31
N GLY A 390 -41.62 -32.78 -9.40
CA GLY A 390 -41.26 -31.42 -9.83
C GLY A 390 -41.33 -30.33 -8.74
N GLN A 391 -41.49 -30.69 -7.46
CA GLN A 391 -41.38 -29.68 -6.39
C GLN A 391 -39.91 -29.33 -6.13
N ALA A 392 -39.59 -28.05 -6.29
CA ALA A 392 -38.32 -27.46 -5.87
C ALA A 392 -38.07 -27.62 -4.35
N SER A 393 -36.80 -27.57 -3.96
CA SER A 393 -36.39 -27.72 -2.56
C SER A 393 -37.04 -26.69 -1.67
N ARG A 394 -37.15 -27.03 -0.39
CA ARG A 394 -37.56 -26.05 0.62
C ARG A 394 -36.63 -24.83 0.57
N ASN A 395 -35.34 -25.01 0.30
CA ASN A 395 -34.36 -23.94 0.21
C ASN A 395 -34.51 -23.09 -1.07
N GLU A 396 -34.83 -23.69 -2.22
CA GLU A 396 -35.10 -23.01 -3.50
C GLU A 396 -36.39 -22.20 -3.44
N ARG A 397 -37.45 -22.75 -2.83
CA ARG A 397 -38.70 -22.01 -2.59
C ARG A 397 -38.51 -20.84 -1.63
N ILE A 398 -37.62 -20.97 -0.64
CA ILE A 398 -37.27 -19.88 0.27
C ILE A 398 -36.39 -18.83 -0.44
N GLN A 399 -35.55 -19.21 -1.40
CA GLN A 399 -34.70 -18.31 -2.20
C GLN A 399 -35.50 -17.35 -3.10
N ALA A 400 -36.54 -17.83 -3.77
CA ALA A 400 -37.38 -17.00 -4.66
C ALA A 400 -38.08 -15.82 -3.94
N HIS A 401 -38.16 -15.86 -2.60
CA HIS A 401 -38.81 -14.83 -1.78
C HIS A 401 -37.83 -14.01 -0.92
N GLN A 402 -36.52 -14.08 -1.19
CA GLN A 402 -35.53 -13.26 -0.47
C GLN A 402 -35.29 -11.92 -1.16
N ARG A 403 -35.13 -10.86 -0.36
CA ARG A 403 -34.84 -9.50 -0.87
C ARG A 403 -33.44 -9.31 -1.44
N ILE A 404 -32.51 -10.24 -1.17
CA ILE A 404 -31.13 -10.18 -1.67
C ILE A 404 -30.83 -11.46 -2.42
N PRO A 405 -30.24 -11.39 -3.63
CA PRO A 405 -29.83 -12.57 -4.38
C PRO A 405 -28.65 -13.30 -3.72
N LYS A 406 -28.56 -14.61 -3.96
CA LYS A 406 -27.55 -15.50 -3.35
C LYS A 406 -26.10 -15.01 -3.56
N SER A 407 -25.79 -14.46 -4.73
CA SER A 407 -24.45 -13.92 -5.05
C SER A 407 -24.06 -12.72 -4.18
N GLN A 408 -25.01 -11.83 -3.89
CA GLN A 408 -24.80 -10.71 -2.98
C GLN A 408 -24.74 -11.17 -1.53
N GLU A 409 -25.52 -12.19 -1.19
CA GLU A 409 -25.46 -12.84 0.13
C GLU A 409 -24.08 -13.49 0.37
N GLU A 410 -23.51 -14.19 -0.62
CA GLU A 410 -22.16 -14.77 -0.57
C GLU A 410 -21.06 -13.70 -0.49
N THR A 411 -21.25 -12.57 -1.13
CA THR A 411 -20.33 -11.42 -1.06
C THR A 411 -20.37 -10.78 0.34
N LEU A 412 -21.56 -10.63 0.92
CA LEU A 412 -21.73 -10.14 2.29
C LEU A 412 -21.10 -11.11 3.31
N ILE A 413 -21.25 -12.43 3.11
CA ILE A 413 -20.59 -13.43 3.98
C ILE A 413 -19.07 -13.32 3.87
N ARG A 414 -18.51 -13.19 2.66
CA ARG A 414 -17.06 -13.00 2.45
C ARG A 414 -16.57 -11.72 3.12
N TRP A 415 -17.32 -10.63 3.00
CA TRP A 415 -17.01 -9.38 3.68
C TRP A 415 -17.03 -9.55 5.22
N VAL A 416 -18.07 -10.17 5.80
CA VAL A 416 -18.13 -10.40 7.27
C VAL A 416 -16.98 -11.28 7.75
N LEU A 417 -16.64 -12.34 7.02
CA LEU A 417 -15.51 -13.22 7.36
C LEU A 417 -14.15 -12.52 7.19
N ARG A 418 -14.01 -11.66 6.18
CA ARG A 418 -12.82 -10.82 5.99
C ARG A 418 -12.67 -9.85 7.15
N GLN A 419 -13.74 -9.16 7.55
CA GLN A 419 -13.72 -8.26 8.71
C GLN A 419 -13.32 -9.02 10.00
N GLU A 420 -13.84 -10.23 10.20
CA GLU A 420 -13.46 -11.06 11.34
C GLU A 420 -12.00 -11.52 11.29
N SER A 421 -11.47 -11.89 10.11
CA SER A 421 -10.04 -12.22 9.94
C SER A 421 -9.11 -11.03 10.17
N LEU A 422 -9.65 -9.80 10.06
CA LEU A 422 -8.96 -8.54 10.37
C LEU A 422 -9.13 -8.14 11.85
N GLY A 423 -9.72 -9.00 12.69
CA GLY A 423 -9.94 -8.74 14.12
C GLY A 423 -11.23 -7.98 14.45
N TYR A 424 -12.06 -7.67 13.45
CA TYR A 424 -13.28 -6.87 13.58
C TYR A 424 -14.54 -7.70 13.30
N ALA A 425 -15.17 -8.25 14.35
CA ALA A 425 -16.45 -8.92 14.23
C ALA A 425 -17.61 -7.91 14.03
N PRO A 426 -18.24 -7.82 12.84
CA PRO A 426 -19.31 -6.86 12.60
C PRO A 426 -20.54 -7.15 13.46
N SER A 427 -21.16 -6.11 14.01
CA SER A 427 -22.38 -6.25 14.82
C SER A 427 -23.63 -6.48 13.96
N HIS A 428 -24.70 -6.99 14.59
CA HIS A 428 -25.98 -7.21 13.91
C HIS A 428 -26.58 -5.93 13.29
N SER A 429 -26.32 -4.75 13.87
CA SER A 429 -26.76 -3.46 13.33
C SER A 429 -25.90 -2.99 12.16
N GLN A 430 -24.59 -3.23 12.19
CA GLN A 430 -23.69 -2.90 11.07
C GLN A 430 -23.96 -3.76 9.84
N VAL A 431 -24.11 -5.08 10.01
CA VAL A 431 -24.50 -5.97 8.91
C VAL A 431 -25.84 -5.54 8.30
N ARG A 432 -26.77 -5.07 9.13
CA ARG A 432 -28.06 -4.55 8.69
C ARG A 432 -27.92 -3.25 7.87
N ALA A 433 -27.13 -2.30 8.36
CA ALA A 433 -26.92 -1.02 7.70
C ALA A 433 -26.23 -1.19 6.32
N CYS A 434 -25.21 -2.05 6.23
CA CYS A 434 -24.57 -2.38 4.96
C CYS A 434 -25.57 -2.96 3.94
N VAL A 435 -26.46 -3.83 4.40
CA VAL A 435 -27.48 -4.43 3.54
C VAL A 435 -28.54 -3.42 3.11
N GLU A 436 -29.01 -2.56 4.03
CA GLU A 436 -29.96 -1.50 3.71
C GLU A 436 -29.37 -0.52 2.69
N ALA A 437 -28.06 -0.22 2.78
CA ALA A 437 -27.35 0.59 1.79
C ALA A 437 -27.26 -0.07 0.40
N ILE A 438 -26.98 -1.38 0.35
CA ILE A 438 -26.95 -2.14 -0.92
C ILE A 438 -28.33 -2.15 -1.58
N LEU A 439 -29.40 -2.32 -0.79
CA LEU A 439 -30.78 -2.30 -1.30
C LEU A 439 -31.20 -0.92 -1.79
N GLN A 440 -30.79 0.15 -1.10
CA GLN A 440 -31.04 1.53 -1.50
C GLN A 440 -30.34 1.87 -2.83
N GLN A 441 -29.11 1.39 -3.04
CA GLN A 441 -28.39 1.55 -4.31
C GLN A 441 -29.09 0.85 -5.49
N GLN A 442 -29.87 -0.20 -5.21
CA GLN A 442 -30.67 -0.94 -6.19
C GLN A 442 -32.08 -0.37 -6.37
N GLY A 443 -32.39 0.75 -5.72
CA GLY A 443 -33.70 1.42 -5.79
C GLY A 443 -34.76 0.82 -4.84
N ASP A 444 -34.40 -0.09 -3.94
CA ASP A 444 -35.31 -0.66 -2.94
C ASP A 444 -35.16 0.03 -1.57
N ASN A 445 -35.98 1.06 -1.35
CA ASN A 445 -35.97 1.88 -0.13
C ASN A 445 -36.82 1.31 1.03
N LYS A 446 -37.32 0.07 0.94
CA LYS A 446 -38.15 -0.50 2.01
C LYS A 446 -37.27 -0.93 3.21
N PRO A 447 -37.67 -0.71 4.47
CA PRO A 447 -36.88 -1.15 5.62
C PRO A 447 -36.81 -2.68 5.71
N LEU A 448 -35.70 -3.25 6.17
CA LEU A 448 -35.61 -4.69 6.42
C LEU A 448 -36.52 -5.11 7.59
N GLY A 449 -36.96 -6.37 7.63
CA GLY A 449 -37.71 -6.89 8.78
C GLY A 449 -36.87 -6.89 10.07
N LYS A 450 -37.50 -6.68 11.24
CA LYS A 450 -36.83 -6.61 12.56
C LYS A 450 -35.92 -7.81 12.86
N HIS A 451 -36.29 -9.00 12.41
CA HIS A 451 -35.55 -10.25 12.65
C HIS A 451 -34.66 -10.69 11.49
N TRP A 452 -34.46 -9.84 10.48
CA TRP A 452 -33.75 -10.22 9.26
C TRP A 452 -32.32 -10.66 9.55
N THR A 453 -31.54 -9.86 10.30
CA THR A 453 -30.13 -10.20 10.60
C THR A 453 -30.01 -11.46 11.46
N THR A 454 -30.91 -11.66 12.43
CA THR A 454 -30.93 -12.89 13.25
C THR A 454 -31.20 -14.12 12.38
N ARG A 455 -32.09 -14.01 11.39
CA ARG A 455 -32.37 -15.09 10.44
C ARG A 455 -31.22 -15.30 9.46
N PHE A 456 -30.57 -14.23 9.00
CA PHE A 456 -29.38 -14.28 8.15
C PHE A 456 -28.23 -15.05 8.83
N VAL A 457 -27.89 -14.70 10.08
CA VAL A 457 -26.86 -15.40 10.85
C VAL A 457 -27.24 -16.86 11.12
N LYS A 458 -28.51 -17.14 11.44
CA LYS A 458 -29.00 -18.50 11.65
C LYS A 458 -28.94 -19.38 10.38
N ARG A 459 -29.02 -18.78 9.19
CA ARG A 459 -28.90 -19.48 7.90
C ARG A 459 -27.45 -19.77 7.51
N HIS A 460 -26.50 -19.04 8.07
CA HIS A 460 -25.06 -19.18 7.78
C HIS A 460 -24.29 -19.51 9.05
N PRO A 461 -24.18 -20.79 9.43
CA PRO A 461 -23.55 -21.21 10.68
C PRO A 461 -22.12 -20.70 10.88
N LYS A 462 -21.39 -20.46 9.77
CA LYS A 462 -20.06 -19.83 9.75
C LYS A 462 -20.03 -18.43 10.41
N LEU A 463 -21.16 -17.75 10.47
CA LEU A 463 -21.30 -16.41 11.05
C LEU A 463 -21.79 -16.41 12.51
N SER A 464 -22.29 -17.56 13.00
CA SER A 464 -22.96 -17.64 14.32
C SER A 464 -22.04 -17.42 15.52
N THR A 465 -20.73 -17.68 15.37
CA THR A 465 -19.70 -17.42 16.39
C THR A 465 -18.90 -16.14 16.11
N LYS A 466 -19.14 -15.49 14.97
CA LYS A 466 -18.35 -14.37 14.43
C LYS A 466 -19.08 -13.03 14.49
N ILE A 467 -20.37 -13.05 14.83
CA ILE A 467 -21.20 -11.86 15.00
C ILE A 467 -21.68 -11.84 16.46
N GLY A 468 -21.34 -10.77 17.18
CA GLY A 468 -21.96 -10.43 18.45
C GLY A 468 -21.23 -10.88 19.72
N LYS A 469 -20.38 -9.99 20.24
CA LYS A 469 -20.56 -9.40 21.57
C LYS A 469 -20.15 -7.93 21.46
N ARG A 470 -21.00 -7.04 21.99
CA ARG A 470 -20.69 -5.61 22.12
C ARG A 470 -19.41 -5.50 22.96
N GLN A 471 -18.28 -5.15 22.37
CA GLN A 471 -17.24 -4.50 23.16
C GLN A 471 -17.79 -3.12 23.47
N GLU A 472 -17.99 -2.85 24.77
CA GLU A 472 -18.63 -1.65 25.26
C GLU A 472 -17.95 -0.40 24.69
N ALA A 473 -18.75 0.64 24.42
CA ALA A 473 -18.27 1.96 24.00
C ALA A 473 -17.19 2.52 24.94
N ALA A 474 -17.12 2.04 26.18
CA ALA A 474 -16.06 2.33 27.15
C ALA A 474 -14.65 1.85 26.76
N ARG A 475 -14.50 1.02 25.73
CA ARG A 475 -13.18 0.70 25.12
C ARG A 475 -12.81 1.62 23.95
N PHE A 476 -13.78 2.32 23.38
CA PHE A 476 -13.56 3.33 22.33
C PHE A 476 -13.52 4.75 22.87
N ASP A 477 -13.86 4.93 24.14
CA ASP A 477 -13.37 6.08 24.90
C ASP A 477 -11.88 5.83 25.18
N GLY A 478 -11.05 6.08 24.17
CA GLY A 478 -9.59 5.90 24.21
C GLY A 478 -8.90 6.74 25.29
N PHE A 479 -9.64 7.59 26.00
CA PHE A 479 -9.22 8.39 27.14
C PHE A 479 -9.70 7.81 28.48
N THR A 480 -9.67 6.48 28.68
CA THR A 480 -9.80 5.96 30.06
C THR A 480 -8.49 6.21 30.83
N PRO A 481 -8.54 6.64 32.11
CA PRO A 481 -7.34 6.84 32.92
C PRO A 481 -6.43 5.61 32.97
N LYS A 482 -7.02 4.41 32.81
CA LYS A 482 -6.28 3.15 32.80
C LYS A 482 -5.55 2.88 31.48
N ALA A 483 -6.12 3.27 30.32
CA ALA A 483 -5.44 3.17 29.02
C ALA A 483 -4.39 4.28 28.84
N VAL A 484 -4.69 5.47 29.36
CA VAL A 484 -3.74 6.60 29.44
C VAL A 484 -2.57 6.24 30.36
N ASN A 485 -2.84 5.69 31.56
CA ASN A 485 -1.77 5.22 32.44
C ASN A 485 -1.05 4.01 31.85
N TRP A 486 -1.70 3.09 31.13
CA TRP A 486 -1.02 1.99 30.45
C TRP A 486 -0.09 2.48 29.32
N TYR A 487 -0.52 3.50 28.55
CA TYR A 487 0.31 4.16 27.55
C TYR A 487 1.50 4.90 28.20
N PHE A 488 1.27 5.62 29.30
CA PHE A 488 2.35 6.28 30.05
C PHE A 488 3.26 5.30 30.78
N ASP A 489 2.75 4.16 31.26
CA ASP A 489 3.53 3.10 31.90
C ASP A 489 4.43 2.40 30.87
N ILE A 490 3.94 2.12 29.66
CA ILE A 490 4.78 1.61 28.56
C ILE A 490 5.77 2.68 28.10
N ARG A 491 5.32 3.93 27.96
CA ARG A 491 6.21 5.04 27.62
C ARG A 491 7.31 5.22 28.65
N GLU A 492 7.02 5.19 29.94
CA GLU A 492 8.00 5.41 31.01
C GLU A 492 8.91 4.19 31.22
N ASN A 493 8.40 2.95 31.08
CA ASN A 493 9.19 1.75 31.31
C ASN A 493 9.97 1.26 30.07
N GLU A 494 9.42 1.39 28.85
CA GLU A 494 10.02 0.88 27.61
C GLU A 494 10.63 1.99 26.74
N TYR A 495 10.08 3.21 26.79
CA TYR A 495 10.47 4.34 25.93
C TYR A 495 10.90 5.58 26.72
N GLY A 496 11.22 5.45 28.00
CA GLY A 496 11.49 6.59 28.91
C GLY A 496 12.74 7.40 28.56
N TRP A 497 13.54 6.88 27.63
CA TRP A 497 14.70 7.54 27.04
C TRP A 497 14.32 8.54 25.92
N ILE A 498 13.08 8.52 25.42
CA ILE A 498 12.55 9.49 24.46
C ILE A 498 12.04 10.71 25.22
N LYS A 499 12.74 11.84 25.05
CA LYS A 499 12.37 13.10 25.72
C LYS A 499 10.96 13.57 25.30
N PRO A 500 10.19 14.21 26.19
CA PRO A 500 8.85 14.71 25.87
C PRO A 500 8.79 15.67 24.67
N GLU A 501 9.88 16.39 24.41
CA GLU A 501 10.01 17.25 23.24
C GLU A 501 10.00 16.49 21.89
N ASN A 502 10.22 15.17 21.91
CA ASN A 502 10.35 14.31 20.72
C ASN A 502 9.10 13.44 20.44
N THR A 503 7.98 13.67 21.14
CA THR A 503 6.71 12.96 20.89
C THR A 503 5.77 13.81 20.04
N VAL A 504 5.52 13.39 18.78
CA VAL A 504 4.54 14.01 17.87
C VAL A 504 3.37 13.05 17.58
N ASN A 505 2.16 13.60 17.43
CA ASN A 505 0.97 12.81 17.11
C ASN A 505 0.96 12.40 15.62
N VAL A 506 0.34 11.26 15.31
CA VAL A 506 0.30 10.65 13.96
C VAL A 506 -0.46 11.50 12.92
N ASP A 507 -1.29 12.45 13.35
CA ASP A 507 -1.93 13.44 12.46
C ASP A 507 -0.99 14.59 12.04
N GLU A 508 0.13 14.76 12.75
CA GLU A 508 1.22 15.69 12.39
C GLU A 508 2.47 14.97 11.87
N GLY A 509 2.58 13.66 12.10
CA GLY A 509 3.65 12.78 11.65
C GLY A 509 3.26 11.94 10.44
N GLY A 510 3.25 12.56 9.26
CA GLY A 510 3.23 11.81 8.02
C GLY A 510 4.45 10.90 7.94
N ILE A 511 4.25 9.58 7.75
CA ILE A 511 5.34 8.64 7.53
C ILE A 511 6.06 9.06 6.23
N MET A 512 7.20 9.69 6.43
CA MET A 512 8.25 9.94 5.47
C MET A 512 9.56 9.61 6.14
N VAL A 513 10.42 8.98 5.35
CA VAL A 513 11.87 9.10 5.39
C VAL A 513 12.32 10.35 6.17
N GLY A 514 12.76 10.12 7.41
CA GLY A 514 13.47 11.04 8.31
C GLY A 514 12.87 12.43 8.50
N PHE A 515 12.03 12.63 9.53
CA PHE A 515 11.83 13.95 10.16
C PHE A 515 11.48 13.85 11.66
N GLY A 516 12.38 14.36 12.51
CA GLY A 516 12.05 15.03 13.77
C GLY A 516 12.37 16.51 13.63
N LYS A 517 11.44 17.40 13.97
CA LYS A 517 11.62 18.86 13.90
C LYS A 517 12.71 19.31 14.87
N SER A 518 13.61 20.20 14.42
CA SER A 518 14.42 21.02 15.30
C SER A 518 13.56 22.11 15.93
N SER A 519 13.44 22.10 17.26
CA SER A 519 13.22 23.27 18.10
C SER A 519 14.04 23.08 19.36
#